data_AF-A0A835ADI7-F1
#
_entry.id   AF-A0A835ADI7-F1
#
_cell.length_a   1.000
_cell.length_b   1.000
_cell.length_c   1.000
_cell.angle_alpha   90.00
_cell.angle_beta   90.00
_cell.angle_gamma   90.00
#
_symmetry.space_group_name_H-M   'P 1'
#
loop_
_entity.id
_entity.type
_entity.pdbx_description
1 polymer ?
#
loop_
_entity_poly.entity_id
_entity_poly.type
_entity_poly.pdbx_seq_one_letter_code
_entity_poly.pdbx_strand_id
1 'polypeptide(L)'
;MAQQPAPGSHCSPHTQPPPAPAPAPPPPPTISLPPAPTPTPTPAPPPIDCHNLCVSDCDHNCTASYDAGLSQCQAQAAADFNDCYASCTSEKCPGKSCEHSGCGVGNCTCDNPNASNCCQECAFAASSIYTTCRSQYGGSYVYYCMLGCTSSCFKTCP
;
A
#
# COMPACT_ATOMS: atom_id res chain seq x y z
N MET A 1 70.23 6.47 38.58
CA MET A 1 71.52 7.14 38.85
C MET A 1 71.40 8.52 38.21
N ALA A 2 70.84 9.51 38.89
CA ALA A 2 71.39 10.30 40.00
C ALA A 2 72.31 11.43 39.50
N GLN A 3 71.92 12.67 39.83
CA GLN A 3 72.71 13.86 40.22
C GLN A 3 71.78 15.10 40.01
N GLN A 4 71.23 15.80 41.02
CA GLN A 4 71.84 16.55 42.15
C GLN A 4 72.86 17.56 41.63
N PRO A 5 72.91 18.88 41.99
CA PRO A 5 72.89 19.47 43.36
C PRO A 5 72.13 20.84 43.49
N ALA A 6 71.58 21.26 44.65
CA ALA A 6 72.15 21.72 45.94
C ALA A 6 72.24 23.29 46.06
N PRO A 7 72.59 23.89 47.22
CA PRO A 7 71.74 24.88 47.91
C PRO A 7 72.45 26.21 48.23
N GLY A 8 71.71 27.18 48.77
CA GLY A 8 72.24 28.37 49.46
C GLY A 8 71.27 29.54 49.37
N SER A 9 71.18 30.50 50.28
CA SER A 9 71.69 30.69 51.64
C SER A 9 70.98 31.95 52.16
N HIS A 10 70.59 31.91 53.44
CA HIS A 10 70.40 33.02 54.39
C HIS A 10 70.10 34.45 53.89
N CYS A 11 68.97 35.02 54.36
CA CYS A 11 68.90 36.33 55.02
C CYS A 11 67.49 36.57 55.65
N SER A 12 67.45 36.71 56.97
CA SER A 12 66.38 37.38 57.75
C SER A 12 66.92 38.76 58.18
N PRO A 13 66.15 39.67 58.81
CA PRO A 13 64.71 39.94 58.76
C PRO A 13 64.44 41.43 58.42
N HIS A 14 63.25 41.79 57.94
CA HIS A 14 62.72 43.14 58.21
C HIS A 14 61.19 43.10 58.28
N THR A 15 60.72 43.54 59.44
CA THR A 15 59.35 43.70 59.90
C THR A 15 58.57 44.68 59.03
N GLN A 16 57.44 44.24 58.48
CA GLN A 16 56.40 45.13 57.96
C GLN A 16 55.08 44.82 58.68
N PRO A 17 54.40 45.83 59.27
CA PRO A 17 53.13 45.65 59.96
C PRO A 17 52.04 45.15 59.01
N PRO A 18 51.06 44.36 59.51
CA PRO A 18 49.98 43.83 58.69
C PRO A 18 49.16 44.98 58.09
N PRO A 19 48.99 45.05 56.75
CA PRO A 19 48.05 45.97 56.15
C PRO A 19 46.63 45.60 56.60
N ALA A 20 45.83 46.62 56.91
CA ALA A 20 44.44 46.50 57.30
C ALA A 20 43.65 45.62 56.29
N PRO A 21 42.65 44.84 56.75
CA PRO A 21 41.80 44.05 55.86
C PRO A 21 41.25 44.93 54.74
N ALA A 22 41.57 44.59 53.49
CA ALA A 22 40.91 45.18 52.34
C ALA A 22 39.42 44.83 52.41
N PRO A 23 38.51 45.79 52.16
CA PRO A 23 37.09 45.51 52.12
C PRO A 23 36.80 44.38 51.11
N ALA A 24 35.98 43.43 51.54
CA ALA A 24 35.54 42.32 50.69
C ALA A 24 34.97 42.89 49.37
N PRO A 25 35.39 42.36 48.20
CA PRO A 25 34.82 42.80 46.93
C PRO A 25 33.31 42.59 46.96
N PRO A 26 32.51 43.54 46.42
CA PRO A 26 31.07 43.36 46.32
C PRO A 26 30.76 42.08 45.53
N PRO A 27 29.69 41.35 45.89
CA PRO A 27 29.31 40.14 45.18
C PRO A 27 29.15 40.43 43.68
N PRO A 28 29.57 39.53 42.79
CA PRO A 28 29.37 39.72 41.36
C PRO A 28 27.88 39.92 41.07
N PRO A 29 27.52 40.82 40.13
CA PRO A 29 26.14 41.03 39.77
C PRO A 29 25.52 39.70 39.34
N THR A 30 24.45 39.30 40.02
CA THR A 30 23.66 38.13 39.65
C THR A 30 23.06 38.40 38.28
N ILE A 31 23.65 37.83 37.23
CA ILE A 31 23.08 37.91 35.87
C ILE A 31 21.80 37.08 35.91
N SER A 32 20.67 37.78 35.93
CA SER A 32 19.35 37.18 35.79
C SER A 32 19.25 36.67 34.35
N LEU A 33 19.44 35.36 34.17
CA LEU A 33 19.23 34.72 32.87
C LEU A 33 17.74 34.81 32.54
N PRO A 34 17.37 35.27 31.33
CA PRO A 34 15.97 35.26 30.91
C PRO A 34 15.43 33.82 30.97
N PRO A 35 14.16 33.63 31.39
CA PRO A 35 13.56 32.31 31.45
C PRO A 35 13.64 31.63 30.07
N ALA A 36 14.01 30.35 30.07
CA ALA A 36 14.02 29.55 28.84
C ALA A 36 12.64 29.62 28.18
N PRO A 37 12.57 29.79 26.84
CA PRO A 37 11.28 29.86 26.16
C PRO A 37 10.51 28.56 26.39
N THR A 38 9.27 28.71 26.89
CA THR A 38 8.33 27.61 27.05
C THR A 38 8.13 26.95 25.69
N PRO A 39 8.31 25.63 25.54
CA PRO A 39 8.05 24.96 24.27
C PRO A 39 6.61 25.23 23.85
N THR A 40 6.44 25.79 22.65
CA THR A 40 5.12 25.98 22.07
C THR A 40 4.49 24.59 21.87
N PRO A 41 3.28 24.33 22.38
CA PRO A 41 2.63 23.05 22.16
C PRO A 41 2.48 22.79 20.66
N THR A 42 2.97 21.64 20.20
CA THR A 42 2.75 21.15 18.84
C THR A 42 1.24 21.04 18.61
N PRO A 43 0.70 21.60 17.50
CA PRO A 43 -0.71 21.45 17.17
C PRO A 43 -1.10 19.96 17.11
N ALA A 44 -2.24 19.62 17.71
CA ALA A 44 -2.81 18.29 17.57
C ALA A 44 -3.13 18.03 16.08
N PRO A 45 -2.94 16.81 15.57
CA PRO A 45 -3.31 16.47 14.20
C PRO A 45 -4.80 16.72 13.98
N PRO A 46 -5.20 17.11 12.75
CA PRO A 46 -6.61 17.31 12.44
C PRO A 46 -7.39 16.00 12.64
N PRO A 47 -8.68 16.09 13.00
CA PRO A 47 -9.53 14.91 13.08
C PRO A 47 -9.58 14.22 11.71
N ILE A 48 -9.39 12.89 11.70
CA ILE A 48 -9.52 12.09 10.49
C ILE A 48 -11.01 12.03 10.13
N ASP A 49 -11.35 12.45 8.91
CA ASP A 49 -12.70 12.27 8.38
C ASP A 49 -12.87 10.82 7.94
N CYS A 50 -13.17 9.98 8.93
CA CYS A 50 -13.32 8.54 8.77
C CYS A 50 -14.33 8.18 7.67
N HIS A 51 -15.39 8.97 7.55
CA HIS A 51 -16.44 8.73 6.57
C HIS A 51 -15.93 8.83 5.15
N ASN A 52 -15.27 9.94 4.80
CA ASN A 52 -14.73 10.12 3.45
C ASN A 52 -13.60 9.12 3.14
N LEU A 53 -12.75 8.82 4.12
CA LEU A 53 -11.69 7.82 3.96
C LEU A 53 -12.28 6.44 3.64
N CYS A 54 -13.21 5.97 4.49
CA CYS A 54 -13.83 4.65 4.31
C CYS A 54 -14.62 4.54 3.01
N VAL A 55 -15.39 5.57 2.65
CA VAL A 55 -16.14 5.56 1.38
C VAL A 55 -15.19 5.48 0.19
N SER A 56 -14.11 6.26 0.18
CA SER A 56 -13.13 6.26 -0.91
C SER A 56 -12.37 4.93 -1.02
N ASP A 57 -11.89 4.37 0.09
CA ASP A 57 -11.19 3.09 0.09
C ASP A 57 -12.11 1.94 -0.34
N CYS A 58 -13.36 1.97 0.12
CA CYS A 58 -14.34 0.96 -0.24
C CYS A 58 -14.77 1.05 -1.70
N ASP A 59 -14.94 2.26 -2.25
CA ASP A 59 -15.22 2.45 -3.67
C ASP A 59 -14.14 1.80 -4.54
N HIS A 60 -12.87 2.12 -4.24
CA HIS A 60 -11.73 1.60 -4.97
C HIS A 60 -11.66 0.06 -4.89
N ASN A 61 -11.77 -0.49 -3.68
CA ASN A 61 -11.69 -1.94 -3.46
C ASN A 61 -12.86 -2.69 -4.11
N CYS A 62 -14.08 -2.16 -4.01
CA CYS A 62 -15.25 -2.80 -4.60
C CYS A 62 -15.24 -2.74 -6.13
N THR A 63 -14.78 -1.63 -6.71
CA THR A 63 -14.61 -1.49 -8.16
C THR A 63 -13.51 -2.42 -8.67
N ALA A 64 -12.37 -2.52 -7.97
CA ALA A 64 -11.31 -3.47 -8.32
C ALA A 64 -11.78 -4.93 -8.21
N SER A 65 -12.56 -5.26 -7.18
CA SER A 65 -13.11 -6.61 -6.98
C SER A 65 -14.12 -6.98 -8.06
N TYR A 66 -14.95 -6.01 -8.45
CA TYR A 66 -15.89 -6.15 -9.55
C TYR A 66 -15.17 -6.44 -10.88
N ASP A 67 -14.17 -5.63 -11.22
CA ASP A 67 -13.39 -5.80 -12.45
C ASP A 67 -12.64 -7.14 -12.48
N ALA A 68 -11.99 -7.51 -11.37
CA ALA A 68 -11.34 -8.80 -11.21
C ALA A 68 -12.34 -9.96 -11.39
N GLY A 69 -13.54 -9.84 -10.82
CA GLY A 69 -14.62 -10.82 -10.98
C GLY A 69 -15.08 -10.98 -12.43
N LEU A 70 -15.24 -9.87 -13.16
CA LEU A 70 -15.57 -9.90 -14.59
C LEU A 70 -14.44 -10.51 -15.43
N SER A 71 -13.19 -10.14 -15.14
CA SER A 71 -12.03 -10.73 -15.80
C SER A 71 -11.96 -12.24 -15.58
N GLN A 72 -12.32 -12.73 -14.39
CA GLN A 72 -12.43 -14.15 -14.10
C GLN A 72 -13.54 -14.82 -14.90
N CYS A 73 -14.72 -14.20 -15.00
CA CYS A 73 -15.81 -14.72 -15.85
C CYS A 73 -15.36 -14.88 -17.31
N GLN A 74 -14.62 -13.91 -17.83
CA GLN A 74 -14.12 -13.95 -19.20
C GLN A 74 -13.06 -15.05 -19.39
N ALA A 75 -12.11 -15.16 -18.45
CA ALA A 75 -11.09 -16.20 -18.49
C ALA A 75 -11.70 -17.60 -18.43
N GLN A 76 -12.72 -17.80 -17.58
CA GLN A 76 -13.43 -19.06 -17.46
C GLN A 76 -14.17 -19.41 -18.76
N ALA A 77 -14.94 -18.48 -19.31
CA ALA A 77 -15.65 -18.70 -20.56
C ALA A 77 -14.69 -19.03 -21.73
N ALA A 78 -13.52 -18.41 -21.77
CA ALA A 78 -12.49 -18.74 -22.75
C ALA A 78 -11.91 -20.15 -22.53
N ALA A 79 -11.68 -20.56 -21.28
CA ALA A 79 -11.20 -21.91 -20.96
C ALA A 79 -12.25 -22.96 -21.36
N ASP A 80 -13.52 -22.77 -20.98
CA ASP A 80 -14.63 -23.66 -21.34
C ASP A 80 -14.81 -23.76 -22.86
N PHE A 81 -14.69 -22.63 -23.58
CA PHE A 81 -14.71 -22.62 -25.04
C PHE A 81 -13.59 -23.50 -25.62
N ASN A 82 -12.35 -23.30 -25.17
CA ASN A 82 -11.19 -24.04 -25.69
C ASN A 82 -11.31 -25.55 -25.40
N ASP A 83 -11.77 -25.91 -24.21
CA ASP A 83 -11.98 -27.32 -23.82
C ASP A 83 -13.08 -27.98 -24.68
N CYS A 84 -14.23 -27.31 -24.81
CA CYS A 84 -15.33 -27.75 -25.66
C CYS A 84 -14.88 -27.90 -27.13
N TYR A 85 -14.16 -26.91 -27.65
CA TYR A 85 -13.71 -26.91 -29.04
C TYR A 85 -12.66 -28.00 -29.29
N ALA A 86 -11.70 -28.17 -28.37
CA ALA A 86 -10.70 -29.25 -28.45
C ALA A 86 -11.36 -30.62 -28.42
N SER A 87 -12.34 -30.83 -27.53
CA SER A 87 -13.11 -32.07 -27.45
C SER A 87 -13.90 -32.34 -28.74
N CYS A 88 -14.68 -31.36 -29.20
CA CYS A 88 -15.50 -31.49 -30.41
C CYS A 88 -14.66 -31.76 -31.66
N THR A 89 -13.53 -31.05 -31.83
CA THR A 89 -12.65 -31.26 -32.98
C THR A 89 -11.92 -32.60 -32.93
N SER A 90 -11.56 -33.08 -31.74
CA SER A 90 -10.95 -34.41 -31.57
C SER A 90 -11.89 -35.54 -32.01
N GLU A 91 -13.20 -35.38 -31.81
CA GLU A 91 -14.19 -36.38 -32.20
C GLU A 91 -14.70 -36.22 -33.65
N LYS A 92 -14.85 -34.99 -34.13
CA LYS A 92 -15.57 -34.67 -35.39
C LYS A 92 -14.66 -34.21 -36.52
N CYS A 93 -13.40 -33.87 -36.26
CA CYS A 93 -12.50 -33.27 -37.24
C CYS A 93 -11.18 -34.05 -37.36
N PRO A 94 -11.15 -35.20 -38.05
CA PRO A 94 -9.89 -35.90 -38.30
C PRO A 94 -8.97 -35.06 -39.21
N GLY A 95 -7.86 -34.57 -38.66
CA GLY A 95 -6.70 -34.06 -39.41
C GLY A 95 -6.68 -32.57 -39.79
N LYS A 96 -7.75 -31.80 -39.54
CA LYS A 96 -7.78 -30.34 -39.77
C LYS A 96 -8.71 -29.63 -38.78
N SER A 97 -8.15 -28.97 -37.76
CA SER A 97 -8.81 -27.93 -36.96
C SER A 97 -8.72 -26.57 -37.67
N CYS A 98 -9.24 -25.48 -37.09
CA CYS A 98 -9.16 -24.13 -37.67
C CYS A 98 -7.73 -23.55 -37.66
N GLU A 99 -6.73 -24.29 -38.12
CA GLU A 99 -5.30 -23.93 -38.07
C GLU A 99 -4.97 -22.63 -38.82
N HIS A 100 -5.83 -22.19 -39.75
CA HIS A 100 -5.68 -20.95 -40.53
C HIS A 100 -6.79 -19.92 -40.32
N SER A 101 -7.75 -20.22 -39.44
CA SER A 101 -9.00 -19.46 -39.39
C SER A 101 -9.36 -19.19 -37.92
N GLY A 102 -9.64 -17.94 -37.58
CA GLY A 102 -9.85 -17.51 -36.20
C GLY A 102 -11.08 -18.17 -35.58
N CYS A 103 -10.86 -19.07 -34.63
CA CYS A 103 -11.88 -19.72 -33.83
C CYS A 103 -11.83 -19.13 -32.41
N GLY A 104 -12.87 -18.41 -32.01
CA GLY A 104 -12.95 -17.75 -30.72
C GLY A 104 -14.37 -17.29 -30.38
N VAL A 105 -14.54 -16.79 -29.15
CA VAL A 105 -15.82 -16.29 -28.67
C VAL A 105 -16.27 -15.12 -29.56
N GLY A 106 -17.25 -15.38 -30.44
CA GLY A 106 -17.80 -14.39 -31.39
C GLY A 106 -17.21 -14.43 -32.81
N ASN A 107 -16.22 -15.27 -33.11
CA ASN A 107 -15.75 -15.51 -34.48
C ASN A 107 -15.50 -17.00 -34.71
N CYS A 108 -16.29 -17.59 -35.59
CA CYS A 108 -16.22 -19.00 -35.95
C CYS A 108 -16.02 -19.16 -37.46
N THR A 109 -15.04 -18.44 -38.00
CA THR A 109 -14.70 -18.58 -39.41
C THR A 109 -13.69 -19.71 -39.51
N CYS A 110 -14.07 -20.84 -40.11
CA CYS A 110 -13.16 -21.95 -40.39
C CYS A 110 -13.37 -22.57 -41.77
N ASP A 111 -12.27 -22.99 -42.40
CA ASP A 111 -12.30 -23.71 -43.67
C ASP A 111 -12.96 -25.09 -43.54
N ASN A 112 -12.86 -25.71 -42.36
CA ASN A 112 -13.52 -26.98 -42.08
C ASN A 112 -14.94 -26.75 -41.53
N PRO A 113 -16.00 -27.20 -42.21
CA PRO A 113 -17.38 -27.00 -41.77
C PRO A 113 -17.69 -27.69 -40.42
N ASN A 114 -17.07 -28.84 -40.14
CA ASN A 114 -17.22 -29.50 -38.85
C ASN A 114 -16.58 -28.68 -37.72
N ALA A 115 -15.44 -28.04 -37.99
CA ALA A 115 -14.78 -27.17 -37.03
C ALA A 115 -15.55 -25.86 -36.82
N SER A 116 -16.14 -25.30 -37.88
CA SER A 116 -17.06 -24.15 -37.77
C SER A 116 -18.27 -24.48 -36.91
N ASN A 117 -18.88 -25.65 -37.10
CA ASN A 117 -20.01 -26.10 -36.28
C ASN A 117 -19.61 -26.31 -34.81
N CYS A 118 -18.47 -26.96 -34.55
CA CYS A 118 -17.91 -27.09 -33.21
C CYS A 118 -17.69 -25.73 -32.54
N CYS A 119 -17.08 -24.77 -33.26
CA CYS A 119 -16.87 -23.43 -32.75
C CYS A 119 -18.18 -22.76 -32.36
N GLN A 120 -19.20 -22.85 -33.23
CA GLN A 120 -20.45 -22.14 -33.02
C GLN A 120 -21.21 -22.67 -31.80
N GLU A 121 -21.32 -24.00 -31.67
CA GLU A 121 -21.90 -24.66 -30.50
C GLU A 121 -21.15 -24.30 -29.20
N CYS A 122 -19.82 -24.41 -29.22
CA CYS A 122 -19.00 -24.09 -28.05
C CYS A 122 -19.03 -22.60 -27.70
N ALA A 123 -19.11 -21.70 -28.68
CA ALA A 123 -19.24 -20.27 -28.46
C ALA A 123 -20.59 -19.93 -27.81
N PHE A 124 -21.68 -20.60 -28.22
CA PHE A 124 -22.98 -20.45 -27.56
C PHE A 124 -22.91 -20.91 -26.10
N ALA A 125 -22.36 -22.09 -25.82
CA ALA A 125 -22.19 -22.58 -24.45
C ALA A 125 -21.35 -21.63 -23.58
N ALA A 126 -20.18 -21.20 -24.07
CA ALA A 126 -19.30 -20.27 -23.37
C ALA A 126 -19.96 -18.91 -23.13
N SER A 127 -20.73 -18.40 -24.10
CA SER A 127 -21.48 -17.15 -23.96
C SER A 127 -22.56 -17.23 -22.87
N SER A 128 -23.21 -18.39 -22.72
CA SER A 128 -24.18 -18.63 -21.66
C SER A 128 -23.49 -18.61 -20.29
N ILE A 129 -22.36 -19.31 -20.14
CA ILE A 129 -21.57 -19.34 -18.91
C ILE A 129 -21.12 -17.93 -18.53
N TYR A 130 -20.57 -17.19 -19.49
CA TYR A 130 -20.15 -15.81 -19.28
C TYR A 130 -21.31 -14.93 -18.82
N THR A 131 -22.48 -15.02 -19.46
CA THR A 131 -23.64 -14.20 -19.12
C THR A 131 -24.16 -14.53 -17.72
N THR A 132 -24.22 -15.81 -17.35
CA THR A 132 -24.58 -16.24 -16.00
C THR A 132 -23.57 -15.73 -14.98
N CYS A 133 -22.27 -15.88 -15.23
CA CYS A 133 -21.21 -15.38 -14.35
C CYS A 133 -21.31 -13.87 -14.18
N ARG A 134 -21.45 -13.12 -15.29
CA ARG A 134 -21.62 -11.66 -15.26
C ARG A 134 -22.85 -11.21 -14.49
N SER A 135 -23.94 -11.98 -14.52
CA SER A 135 -25.16 -11.66 -13.77
C SER A 135 -24.96 -11.68 -12.24
N GLN A 136 -24.01 -12.48 -11.75
CA GLN A 136 -23.60 -12.50 -10.34
C GLN A 136 -22.92 -11.18 -9.96
N TYR A 137 -22.14 -10.63 -10.88
CA TYR A 137 -21.56 -9.28 -10.80
C TYR A 137 -22.53 -8.24 -11.40
N GLY A 138 -23.83 -8.40 -11.19
CA GLY A 138 -24.83 -7.43 -11.64
C GLY A 138 -24.72 -6.07 -10.94
N GLY A 139 -25.61 -5.15 -11.27
CA GLY A 139 -25.58 -3.76 -10.75
C GLY A 139 -25.61 -3.63 -9.22
N SER A 140 -26.04 -4.67 -8.51
CA SER A 140 -26.08 -4.68 -7.05
C SER A 140 -24.76 -5.11 -6.38
N TYR A 141 -23.80 -5.68 -7.11
CA TYR A 141 -22.55 -6.20 -6.52
C TYR A 141 -21.77 -5.08 -5.82
N VAL A 142 -21.52 -3.97 -6.52
CA VAL A 142 -20.78 -2.83 -5.97
C VAL A 142 -21.50 -2.24 -4.77
N TYR A 143 -22.85 -2.20 -4.80
CA TYR A 143 -23.67 -1.73 -3.69
C TYR A 143 -23.52 -2.60 -2.43
N TYR A 144 -23.65 -3.93 -2.56
CA TYR A 144 -23.48 -4.84 -1.42
C TYR A 144 -22.04 -4.86 -0.91
N CYS A 145 -21.06 -4.77 -1.81
CA CYS A 145 -19.66 -4.64 -1.44
C CYS A 145 -19.40 -3.36 -0.63
N MET A 146 -19.90 -2.22 -1.10
CA MET A 146 -19.79 -0.92 -0.42
C MET A 146 -20.41 -0.97 0.99
N LEU A 147 -21.60 -1.55 1.13
CA LEU A 147 -22.28 -1.73 2.42
C LEU A 147 -21.44 -2.57 3.41
N GLY A 148 -20.87 -3.69 2.96
CA GLY A 148 -20.04 -4.55 3.79
C GLY A 148 -18.69 -3.92 4.14
N CYS A 149 -18.06 -3.26 3.17
CA CYS A 149 -16.76 -2.64 3.33
C CYS A 149 -16.84 -1.43 4.27
N THR A 150 -17.78 -0.50 4.05
CA THR A 150 -17.92 0.70 4.88
C THR A 150 -18.23 0.33 6.32
N SER A 151 -19.14 -0.63 6.56
CA SER A 151 -19.45 -1.15 7.90
C SER A 151 -18.23 -1.73 8.63
N SER A 152 -17.34 -2.39 7.89
CA SER A 152 -16.09 -2.93 8.43
C SER A 152 -15.06 -1.83 8.70
N CYS A 153 -14.91 -0.90 7.77
CA CYS A 153 -13.97 0.21 7.87
C CYS A 153 -14.30 1.15 9.03
N PHE A 154 -15.58 1.48 9.25
CA PHE A 154 -16.00 2.30 10.39
C PHE A 154 -15.66 1.69 11.75
N LYS A 155 -15.62 0.35 11.86
CA LYS A 155 -15.25 -0.32 13.11
C LYS A 155 -13.76 -0.23 13.43
N THR A 156 -12.92 -0.06 12.41
CA THR A 156 -11.46 -0.02 12.53
C THR A 156 -10.89 1.39 12.50
N CYS A 157 -11.76 2.40 12.45
CA CYS A 157 -11.32 3.78 12.36
C CYS A 157 -10.71 4.26 13.69
N PRO A 158 -9.50 4.85 13.65
CA PRO A 158 -8.80 5.33 14.85
C PRO A 158 -9.41 6.59 15.47
#